data_AF-A0A2T2RNG7-F1
#
_entry.id   AF-A0A2T2RNG7-F1
#
_cell.length_a   1.000
_cell.length_b   1.000
_cell.length_c   1.000
_cell.angle_alpha   90.00
_cell.angle_beta   90.00
_cell.angle_gamma   90.00
#
_symmetry.space_group_name_H-M   'P 1'
#
loop_
_entity.id
_entity.type
_entity.pdbx_description
1 polymer ?
#
loop_
_entity_poly.entity_id
_entity_poly.type
_entity_poly.pdbx_seq_one_letter_code
_entity_poly.pdbx_strand_id
1 'polypeptide(L)'
;MTQKNKIPLVKDATRSQSESIQTVVSRLQNGEIYVPDYQRGSDQWNLRKKSLLIESTLNNLTIPAFFLCEDENGNSEVIDGQQRLTIIREYAEDKFKISDSNDIEYLLPEAVQYRGKKISELPNNLQKVF
;
A
#
# COMPACT_ATOMS: atom_id res chain seq x y z
N MET A 1 -25.80 -25.04 30.39
CA MET A 1 -25.00 -23.84 30.08
C MET A 1 -23.64 -24.30 29.59
N THR A 2 -23.48 -24.48 28.28
CA THR A 2 -22.29 -25.12 27.69
C THR A 2 -21.19 -24.08 27.45
N GLN A 3 -20.00 -24.34 27.97
CA GLN A 3 -18.81 -23.50 27.88
C GLN A 3 -18.44 -23.23 26.40
N LYS A 4 -18.71 -22.01 25.91
CA LYS A 4 -18.07 -21.47 24.69
C LYS A 4 -16.61 -21.16 25.03
N ASN A 5 -15.74 -22.17 25.02
CA ASN A 5 -14.30 -21.93 25.16
C ASN A 5 -13.73 -21.32 23.88
N LYS A 6 -12.98 -20.25 24.11
CA LYS A 6 -12.62 -19.18 23.17
C LYS A 6 -11.62 -19.65 22.12
N ILE A 7 -11.99 -19.38 20.88
CA ILE A 7 -11.33 -19.70 19.61
C ILE A 7 -10.52 -18.46 19.19
N PRO A 8 -9.33 -18.55 18.58
CA PRO A 8 -8.88 -17.48 17.70
C PRO A 8 -9.92 -17.31 16.57
N LEU A 9 -10.26 -16.07 16.20
CA LEU A 9 -11.24 -15.79 15.15
C LEU A 9 -10.85 -16.44 13.80
N VAL A 10 -9.55 -16.64 13.59
CA VAL A 10 -8.95 -17.26 12.41
C VAL A 10 -8.39 -18.63 12.82
N LYS A 11 -8.73 -19.67 12.06
CA LYS A 11 -8.30 -21.05 12.34
C LYS A 11 -6.89 -21.36 11.84
N ASP A 12 -6.40 -20.57 10.89
CA ASP A 12 -5.08 -20.75 10.27
C ASP A 12 -3.95 -20.13 11.09
N ALA A 13 -2.75 -20.66 10.90
CA ALA A 13 -1.55 -20.11 11.50
C ALA A 13 -1.17 -18.79 10.83
N THR A 14 -0.84 -17.77 11.63
CA THR A 14 -0.27 -16.52 11.11
C THR A 14 1.01 -16.80 10.34
N ARG A 15 1.06 -16.35 9.09
CA ARG A 15 2.23 -16.44 8.21
C ARG A 15 2.78 -15.05 7.89
N SER A 16 4.08 -14.96 7.64
CA SER A 16 4.75 -13.75 7.18
C SER A 16 5.47 -14.04 5.88
N GLN A 17 5.37 -13.11 4.92
CA GLN A 17 6.00 -13.24 3.61
C GLN A 17 6.42 -11.86 3.09
N SER A 18 7.47 -11.85 2.28
CA SER A 18 7.93 -10.66 1.57
C SER A 18 7.44 -10.72 0.12
N GLU A 19 6.73 -9.68 -0.31
CA GLU A 19 6.25 -9.53 -1.69
C GLU A 19 6.80 -8.23 -2.29
N SER A 20 7.02 -8.23 -3.61
CA SER A 20 7.31 -6.99 -4.33
C SER A 20 6.05 -6.12 -4.39
N ILE A 21 6.24 -4.80 -4.50
CA ILE A 21 5.14 -3.85 -4.64
C ILE A 21 4.34 -4.15 -5.91
N GLN A 22 5.00 -4.48 -7.02
CA GLN A 22 4.36 -4.91 -8.25
C GLN A 22 3.39 -6.09 -8.07
N THR A 23 3.79 -7.11 -7.30
CA THR A 23 2.90 -8.25 -6.99
C THR A 23 1.71 -7.78 -6.17
N VAL A 24 1.93 -6.98 -5.12
CA VAL A 24 0.86 -6.44 -4.29
C VAL A 24 -0.13 -5.59 -5.12
N VAL A 25 0.36 -4.75 -6.02
CA VAL A 25 -0.45 -3.94 -6.95
C VAL A 25 -1.28 -4.84 -7.87
N SER A 26 -0.67 -5.86 -8.46
CA SER A 26 -1.36 -6.81 -9.34
C SER A 26 -2.50 -7.53 -8.60
N ARG A 27 -2.25 -7.97 -7.36
CA ARG A 27 -3.25 -8.62 -6.50
C ARG A 27 -4.39 -7.69 -6.11
N LEU A 28 -4.10 -6.41 -5.85
CA LEU A 28 -5.11 -5.37 -5.62
C LEU A 28 -5.98 -5.11 -6.86
N GLN A 29 -5.38 -5.10 -8.05
CA GLN A 29 -6.08 -4.88 -9.32
C GLN A 29 -6.97 -6.08 -9.71
N ASN A 30 -6.51 -7.30 -9.42
CA ASN A 30 -7.25 -8.53 -9.67
C ASN A 30 -8.37 -8.80 -8.65
N GLY A 31 -8.45 -8.00 -7.58
CA GLY A 31 -9.40 -8.21 -6.47
C GLY A 31 -9.01 -9.34 -5.51
N GLU A 32 -7.79 -9.88 -5.62
CA GLU A 32 -7.25 -10.90 -4.70
C GLU A 32 -6.90 -10.30 -3.34
N ILE A 33 -6.55 -9.01 -3.30
CA ILE A 33 -6.48 -8.23 -2.05
C ILE A 33 -7.55 -7.15 -2.15
N TYR A 34 -8.40 -7.03 -1.13
CA TYR A 34 -9.41 -5.99 -1.08
C TYR A 34 -9.37 -5.20 0.23
N VAL A 35 -9.54 -3.89 0.11
CA VAL A 35 -9.66 -2.98 1.24
C VAL A 35 -11.16 -2.83 1.56
N PRO A 36 -11.60 -3.21 2.77
CA PRO A 36 -13.01 -3.19 3.10
C PRO A 36 -13.60 -1.78 3.22
N ASP A 37 -14.86 -1.62 2.82
CA ASP A 37 -15.56 -0.32 2.76
C ASP A 37 -15.86 0.29 4.14
N TYR A 38 -15.81 -0.50 5.22
CA TYR A 38 -16.25 -0.07 6.55
C TYR A 38 -15.26 0.86 7.27
N GLN A 39 -14.06 1.12 6.72
CA GLN A 39 -13.11 2.07 7.30
C GLN A 39 -13.16 3.44 6.59
N ARG A 40 -13.76 4.41 7.29
CA ARG A 40 -13.80 5.82 6.91
C ARG A 40 -12.40 6.44 7.01
N GLY A 41 -11.76 6.78 5.89
CA GLY A 41 -10.61 7.67 5.96
C GLY A 41 -9.58 7.64 4.83
N SER A 42 -9.91 7.26 3.60
CA SER A 42 -9.01 7.44 2.44
C SER A 42 -8.49 8.88 2.31
N ASP A 43 -9.23 9.85 2.85
CA ASP A 43 -8.89 11.28 2.87
C ASP A 43 -8.07 11.73 4.11
N GLN A 44 -7.69 10.81 5.01
CA GLN A 44 -6.91 11.17 6.21
C GLN A 44 -5.45 11.52 5.87
N TRP A 45 -4.94 11.04 4.73
CA TRP A 45 -3.59 11.33 4.28
C TRP A 45 -3.58 12.47 3.28
N ASN A 46 -3.07 13.61 3.72
CA ASN A 46 -2.74 14.71 2.83
C ASN A 46 -1.68 14.29 1.79
N LEU A 47 -1.57 15.07 0.71
CA LEU A 47 -0.64 14.79 -0.38
C LEU A 47 0.81 14.63 0.09
N ARG A 48 1.21 15.35 1.15
CA ARG A 48 2.54 15.23 1.77
C ARG A 48 2.79 13.81 2.29
N LYS A 49 1.89 13.26 3.09
CA LYS A 49 2.03 11.89 3.62
C LYS A 49 1.98 10.85 2.50
N LYS A 50 1.07 11.01 1.52
CA LYS A 50 1.00 10.13 0.34
C LYS A 50 2.35 10.12 -0.40
N SER A 51 2.93 11.30 -0.62
CA SER A 51 4.20 11.47 -1.31
C SER A 51 5.38 10.79 -0.61
N LEU A 52 5.48 10.89 0.72
CA LEU A 52 6.55 10.26 1.50
C LEU A 52 6.48 8.73 1.49
N LEU A 53 5.26 8.16 1.46
CA LEU A 53 5.09 6.72 1.29
C LEU A 53 5.58 6.27 -0.08
N ILE A 54 5.15 6.95 -1.16
CA ILE A 54 5.58 6.62 -2.52
C ILE A 54 7.09 6.80 -2.67
N GLU A 55 7.67 7.84 -2.10
CA GLU A 55 9.13 8.01 -2.05
C GLU A 55 9.81 6.80 -1.40
N SER A 56 9.33 6.40 -0.22
CA SER A 56 9.91 5.26 0.51
C SER A 56 9.87 3.99 -0.35
N THR A 57 8.75 3.77 -1.05
CA THR A 57 8.59 2.66 -1.99
C THR A 57 9.55 2.73 -3.18
N LEU A 58 9.67 3.90 -3.84
CA LEU A 58 10.57 4.10 -4.98
C LEU A 58 12.05 3.92 -4.62
N ASN A 59 12.40 4.17 -3.36
CA ASN A 59 13.77 4.05 -2.85
C ASN A 59 14.05 2.73 -2.12
N ASN A 60 13.18 1.71 -2.30
CA ASN A 60 13.33 0.38 -1.68
C ASN A 60 13.49 0.43 -0.15
N LEU A 61 12.86 1.40 0.51
CA LEU A 61 12.84 1.47 1.96
C LEU A 61 11.80 0.51 2.52
N THR A 62 12.12 -0.12 3.64
CA THR A 62 11.17 -0.97 4.36
C THR A 62 10.00 -0.13 4.85
N ILE A 63 8.79 -0.49 4.44
CA ILE A 63 7.54 0.07 4.97
C ILE A 63 6.95 -0.88 6.01
N PRO A 64 6.12 -0.39 6.95
CA PRO A 64 5.49 -1.25 7.96
C PRO A 64 4.67 -2.37 7.30
N ALA A 65 4.68 -3.55 7.93
CA ALA A 65 3.99 -4.73 7.43
C ALA A 65 2.49 -4.49 7.21
N PHE A 66 1.92 -5.25 6.29
CA PHE A 66 0.48 -5.33 6.05
C PHE A 66 -0.08 -6.56 6.73
N PHE A 67 -1.25 -6.41 7.35
CA PHE A 67 -1.94 -7.54 7.98
C PHE A 67 -3.15 -7.88 7.12
N LEU A 68 -3.18 -9.11 6.63
CA LEU A 68 -4.22 -9.62 5.75
C LEU A 68 -4.91 -10.82 6.39
N CYS A 69 -6.20 -10.97 6.16
CA CYS A 69 -6.97 -12.16 6.52
C CYS A 69 -7.42 -12.84 5.23
N GLU A 70 -6.98 -14.08 5.02
CA GLU A 70 -7.38 -14.86 3.86
C GLU A 70 -8.76 -15.50 4.10
N ASP A 71 -9.60 -15.51 3.07
CA ASP A 71 -10.88 -16.21 3.06
C ASP A 71 -10.75 -17.62 2.47
N GLU A 72 -11.84 -18.40 2.49
CA GLU A 72 -11.86 -19.77 1.97
C GLU A 72 -11.62 -19.86 0.45
N ASN A 73 -11.72 -18.73 -0.27
CA ASN A 73 -11.49 -18.64 -1.72
C ASN A 73 -10.07 -18.17 -2.06
N GLY A 74 -9.21 -17.91 -1.06
CA GLY A 74 -7.86 -17.40 -1.24
C GLY A 74 -7.77 -15.87 -1.44
N ASN A 75 -8.88 -15.15 -1.31
CA ASN A 75 -8.85 -13.68 -1.32
C ASN A 75 -8.43 -13.16 0.05
N SER A 76 -7.76 -12.02 0.07
CA SER A 76 -7.18 -11.41 1.26
C SER A 76 -7.88 -10.10 1.59
N GLU A 77 -8.56 -10.07 2.74
CA GLU A 77 -9.09 -8.84 3.34
C GLU A 77 -7.97 -8.10 4.07
N VAL A 78 -7.87 -6.78 3.87
CA VAL A 78 -6.88 -5.96 4.57
C VAL A 78 -7.35 -5.60 5.98
N ILE A 79 -6.65 -6.12 7.00
CA ILE A 79 -6.89 -5.85 8.42
C ILE A 79 -6.16 -4.59 8.89
N ASP A 80 -4.92 -4.38 8.46
CA ASP A 80 -4.12 -3.17 8.73
C ASP A 80 -3.31 -2.73 7.49
N GLY A 81 -3.08 -1.42 7.38
CA GLY A 81 -2.33 -0.82 6.27
C GLY A 81 -3.21 -0.42 5.07
N GLN A 82 -4.52 -0.33 5.27
CA GLN A 82 -5.52 0.02 4.25
C GLN A 82 -5.21 1.35 3.55
N GLN A 83 -4.87 2.39 4.31
CA GLN A 83 -4.48 3.69 3.74
C GLN A 83 -3.22 3.57 2.87
N ARG A 84 -2.21 2.82 3.34
CA ARG A 84 -0.96 2.60 2.61
C ARG A 84 -1.21 1.84 1.29
N LEU A 85 -1.98 0.73 1.31
CA LEU A 85 -2.32 -0.03 0.11
C LEU A 85 -3.19 0.77 -0.86
N THR A 86 -4.13 1.58 -0.34
CA THR A 86 -4.95 2.48 -1.15
C THR A 86 -4.08 3.48 -1.89
N ILE A 87 -3.12 4.12 -1.20
CA ILE A 87 -2.20 5.10 -1.81
C ILE A 87 -1.31 4.42 -2.86
N ILE A 88 -0.77 3.24 -2.57
CA ILE A 88 0.05 2.46 -3.52
C ILE A 88 -0.76 2.15 -4.78
N ARG A 89 -2.00 1.67 -4.62
CA ARG A 89 -2.92 1.41 -5.75
C ARG A 89 -3.24 2.67 -6.53
N GLU A 90 -3.63 3.75 -5.84
CA GLU A 90 -3.97 5.02 -6.48
C GLU A 90 -2.81 5.59 -7.30
N TYR A 91 -1.58 5.48 -6.79
CA TYR A 91 -0.40 5.93 -7.52
C TYR A 91 -0.11 5.05 -8.73
N ALA A 92 -0.20 3.72 -8.59
CA ALA A 92 -0.05 2.77 -9.69
C ALA A 92 -1.10 2.96 -10.80
N GLU A 93 -2.29 3.44 -10.44
CA GLU A 93 -3.38 3.80 -11.36
C GLU A 93 -3.28 5.24 -11.90
N ASP A 94 -2.14 5.91 -11.69
CA ASP A 94 -1.88 7.26 -12.21
C ASP A 94 -2.86 8.34 -11.68
N LYS A 95 -3.47 8.13 -10.51
CA LYS A 95 -4.54 9.00 -9.96
C LYS A 95 -4.04 10.29 -9.32
N PHE A 96 -2.77 10.35 -8.91
CA PHE A 96 -2.18 11.56 -8.35
C PHE A 96 -0.69 11.68 -8.66
N LYS A 97 -0.18 12.91 -8.57
CA LYS A 97 1.25 13.21 -8.69
C LYS A 97 1.89 13.34 -7.31
N ILE A 98 3.15 12.94 -7.18
CA ILE A 98 3.93 13.25 -5.99
C ILE A 98 3.98 14.78 -5.81
N SER A 99 3.90 15.24 -4.56
CA SER A 99 3.97 16.66 -4.24
C SER A 99 5.26 17.29 -4.79
N ASP A 100 5.13 18.53 -5.24
CA ASP A 100 6.25 19.35 -5.71
C ASP A 100 6.56 20.49 -4.73
N SER A 101 5.98 20.43 -3.52
CA SER A 101 6.24 21.42 -2.47
C SER A 101 7.66 21.31 -1.96
N ASN A 102 8.34 22.45 -1.87
CA ASN A 102 9.66 22.59 -1.26
C ASN A 102 9.63 22.38 0.26
N ASP A 103 8.46 22.40 0.90
CA ASP A 103 8.29 22.18 2.35
C ASP A 103 8.29 20.69 2.72
N ILE A 104 8.50 19.81 1.74
CA ILE A 104 8.68 18.38 1.95
C ILE A 104 10.17 18.08 1.84
N GLU A 105 10.73 17.70 2.98
CA GLU A 105 12.06 17.14 3.08
C GLU A 105 12.00 15.67 2.63
N TYR A 106 12.18 15.49 1.33
CA TYR A 106 12.42 14.19 0.72
C TYR A 106 13.81 13.68 1.15
N LEU A 107 13.94 12.37 1.32
CA LEU A 107 15.10 11.69 1.90
C LEU A 107 16.37 11.82 1.05
N LEU A 108 16.25 12.13 -0.25
CA LEU A 108 17.36 12.13 -1.20
C LEU A 108 17.41 13.39 -2.09
N PRO A 109 18.61 13.91 -2.42
CA PRO A 109 18.80 14.97 -3.42
C PRO A 109 18.17 14.65 -4.79
N GLU A 110 18.05 13.36 -5.12
CA GLU A 110 17.53 12.83 -6.37
C GLU A 110 16.00 12.89 -6.48
N ALA A 111 15.30 13.50 -5.52
CA ALA A 111 13.85 13.66 -5.55
C ALA A 111 13.31 14.33 -6.82
N VAL A 112 14.16 15.06 -7.54
CA VAL A 112 13.88 15.60 -8.89
C VAL A 112 13.35 14.53 -9.86
N GLN A 113 13.72 13.26 -9.69
CA GLN A 113 13.27 12.19 -10.58
C GLN A 113 11.77 11.91 -10.48
N TYR A 114 11.16 12.12 -9.32
CA TYR A 114 9.78 11.72 -9.04
C TYR A 114 8.87 12.84 -8.48
N ARG A 115 9.43 13.96 -8.00
CA ARG A 115 8.64 15.13 -7.58
C ARG A 115 7.79 15.68 -8.71
N GLY A 116 6.55 16.09 -8.37
CA GLY A 116 5.61 16.67 -9.32
C GLY A 116 5.08 15.71 -10.38
N LYS A 117 5.52 14.45 -10.38
CA LYS A 117 5.20 13.46 -11.41
C LYS A 117 4.23 12.41 -10.92
N LYS A 118 3.46 11.88 -11.84
CA LYS A 118 2.74 10.63 -11.68
C LYS A 118 3.61 9.44 -12.07
N ILE A 119 3.13 8.22 -11.83
CA ILE A 119 3.84 6.99 -12.20
C ILE A 119 4.16 6.96 -13.70
N SER A 120 3.23 7.37 -14.58
CA SER A 120 3.43 7.31 -16.03
C SER A 120 4.54 8.23 -16.54
N GLU A 121 4.93 9.23 -15.75
CA GLU A 121 5.93 10.24 -16.09
C GLU A 121 7.33 9.89 -15.53
N LEU A 122 7.43 8.82 -14.74
CA LEU A 122 8.71 8.37 -14.19
C LEU A 122 9.57 7.63 -15.24
N PRO A 123 10.89 7.58 -15.07
CA PRO A 123 11.75 6.67 -15.83
C PRO A 123 11.28 5.20 -15.72
N ASN A 124 11.45 4.42 -16.80
CA ASN A 124 10.97 3.03 -16.90
C ASN A 124 11.43 2.14 -15.73
N ASN A 125 12.62 2.36 -15.17
CA ASN A 125 13.11 1.57 -14.03
C ASN A 125 12.30 1.84 -12.76
N LEU A 126 11.81 3.07 -12.56
CA LEU A 126 10.97 3.44 -11.42
C LEU A 126 9.51 3.02 -11.64
N GLN A 127 9.03 3.03 -12.89
CA GLN A 127 7.70 2.51 -13.22
C GLN A 127 7.56 1.03 -12.81
N LYS A 128 8.60 0.21 -13.04
CA LYS A 128 8.64 -1.22 -12.72
C LYS A 128 8.60 -1.57 -11.22
N VAL A 129 8.66 -0.58 -10.33
CA VAL A 129 8.46 -0.81 -8.89
C VAL A 129 6.99 -1.15 -8.60
N PHE A 130 6.07 -0.59 -9.38
CA PHE A 130 4.62 -0.77 -9.29
C PHE A 130 4.12 -1.73 -10.38
#